data_AF-A0A8S9W5U4-F1
#
_entry.id   AF-A0A8S9W5U4-F1
#
_cell.length_a   1.000
_cell.length_b   1.000
_cell.length_c   1.000
_cell.angle_alpha   90.00
_cell.angle_beta   90.00
_cell.angle_gamma   90.00
#
_symmetry.space_group_name_H-M   'P 1'
#
loop_
_entity.id
_entity.type
_entity.pdbx_description
1 polymer ?
#
loop_
_entity_poly.entity_id
_entity_poly.type
_entity_poly.pdbx_seq_one_letter_code
_entity_poly.pdbx_strand_id
1 'polypeptide(L)'
;MKKIGRNNPCYCGSGKKYKNCCLNLKPSGSYMLSPGKSVDTYSEEDVVKQLISSSPAFKNYYETERESIGEILWIISNKDVELTSGFQKGQKGKALWYGKKTDIKKIIILEQIPPSLDDLFLVAHEMTHFLIAKKGFPSIAARLPNDLDDNEKQQRMHLASSMATMIHDPLCDSLLERYGIVYEDAYREYVLSVLEDRKNVEEPASNTYLAYIYAFQYVLTNLHNDTMVSDNVCLEKYNKFYESKFPNITEEGKFILDLIGISGYDTPEKLAFLYQDIINSMGLGAECKLEKT
;
A
#
# COMPACT_ATOMS: atom_id res chain seq x y z
N MET A 1 -19.92 5.09 6.55
CA MET A 1 -20.24 6.08 5.50
C MET A 1 -21.73 6.12 5.22
N LYS A 2 -22.27 7.31 4.90
CA LYS A 2 -23.66 7.44 4.42
C LYS A 2 -23.76 6.80 3.04
N LYS A 3 -24.64 5.82 2.85
CA LYS A 3 -24.95 5.28 1.51
C LYS A 3 -25.33 6.44 0.59
N ILE A 4 -24.65 6.61 -0.54
CA ILE A 4 -25.03 7.62 -1.52
C ILE A 4 -26.48 7.36 -1.96
N GLY A 5 -27.31 8.40 -1.90
CA GLY A 5 -28.71 8.29 -2.32
C GLY A 5 -28.79 7.98 -3.81
N ARG A 6 -29.66 7.05 -4.22
CA ARG A 6 -29.87 6.67 -5.63
C ARG A 6 -30.10 7.87 -6.57
N ASN A 7 -30.70 8.95 -6.06
CA ASN A 7 -31.00 10.16 -6.82
C ASN A 7 -29.96 11.28 -6.66
N ASN A 8 -28.94 11.10 -5.80
CA ASN A 8 -27.87 12.08 -5.64
C ASN A 8 -27.03 12.13 -6.93
N PRO A 9 -26.35 13.26 -7.22
CA PRO A 9 -25.31 13.31 -8.23
C PRO A 9 -24.32 12.16 -8.02
N CYS A 10 -23.94 11.50 -9.11
CA CYS A 10 -23.00 10.40 -9.06
C CYS A 10 -21.63 10.93 -8.63
N TYR A 11 -20.97 10.25 -7.68
CA TYR A 11 -19.63 10.61 -7.24
C TYR A 11 -18.59 10.54 -8.37
N CYS A 12 -18.93 9.87 -9.48
CA CYS A 12 -18.07 9.81 -10.64
C CYS A 12 -18.01 11.10 -11.49
N GLY A 13 -18.53 12.22 -11.00
CA GLY A 13 -18.42 13.52 -11.68
C GLY A 13 -19.22 13.65 -13.00
N SER A 14 -19.92 12.60 -13.44
CA SER A 14 -20.66 12.60 -14.71
C SER A 14 -21.85 13.57 -14.77
N GLY A 15 -22.22 14.20 -13.65
CA GLY A 15 -23.43 15.02 -13.52
C GLY A 15 -24.75 14.23 -13.53
N LYS A 16 -24.71 12.91 -13.79
CA LYS A 16 -25.90 12.04 -13.79
C LYS A 16 -26.27 11.64 -12.35
N LYS A 17 -27.52 11.23 -12.14
CA LYS A 17 -27.94 10.58 -10.88
C LYS A 17 -27.18 9.26 -10.71
N TYR A 18 -26.78 8.91 -9.48
CA TYR A 18 -26.05 7.67 -9.19
C TYR A 18 -26.72 6.43 -9.80
N LYS A 19 -28.04 6.31 -9.67
CA LYS A 19 -28.81 5.21 -10.23
C LYS A 19 -28.82 5.10 -11.76
N ASN A 20 -28.49 6.17 -12.47
CA ASN A 20 -28.44 6.25 -13.92
C ASN A 20 -26.98 6.28 -14.43
N CYS A 21 -26.03 5.99 -13.55
CA CYS A 21 -24.61 6.00 -13.84
C CYS A 21 -23.97 4.77 -13.16
N CYS A 22 -23.14 4.98 -12.15
CA CYS A 22 -22.30 3.92 -11.57
C CYS A 22 -23.06 2.82 -10.84
N LEU A 23 -24.32 3.04 -10.42
CA LEU A 23 -25.13 1.97 -9.82
C LEU A 23 -25.35 0.79 -10.77
N ASN A 24 -25.35 1.03 -12.09
CA ASN A 24 -25.60 0.00 -13.09
C ASN A 24 -24.31 -0.43 -13.82
N LEU A 25 -23.14 -0.17 -13.25
CA LEU A 25 -21.90 -0.71 -13.79
C LEU A 25 -21.97 -2.23 -13.77
N LYS A 26 -21.71 -2.83 -14.92
CA LYS A 26 -21.71 -4.28 -15.09
C LYS A 26 -20.28 -4.78 -15.01
N PRO A 27 -20.02 -5.90 -14.32
CA PRO A 27 -18.75 -6.60 -14.43
C PRO A 27 -18.41 -6.84 -15.91
N SER A 28 -17.15 -6.62 -16.25
CA SER A 28 -16.57 -6.95 -17.57
C SER A 28 -16.22 -8.44 -17.71
N GLY A 29 -16.08 -9.14 -16.57
CA GLY A 29 -15.79 -10.56 -16.49
C GLY A 29 -15.75 -11.02 -15.04
N SER A 30 -15.19 -12.21 -14.80
CA SER A 30 -14.91 -12.71 -13.46
C SER A 30 -13.53 -13.34 -13.38
N TYR A 31 -12.97 -13.36 -12.16
CA TYR A 31 -11.69 -13.97 -11.86
C TYR A 31 -11.81 -14.92 -10.66
N MET A 32 -11.01 -15.99 -10.64
CA MET A 32 -11.03 -16.97 -9.57
C MET A 32 -9.87 -16.73 -8.60
N LEU A 33 -10.16 -16.07 -7.47
CA LEU A 33 -9.23 -16.00 -6.35
C LEU A 33 -9.10 -17.38 -5.72
N SER A 34 -7.88 -17.80 -5.38
CA SER A 34 -7.71 -18.98 -4.55
C SER A 34 -7.90 -18.63 -3.05
N PRO A 35 -8.60 -19.49 -2.29
CA PRO A 35 -9.07 -20.81 -2.67
C PRO A 35 -10.51 -20.84 -3.27
N GLY A 36 -10.65 -20.76 -4.59
CA GLY A 36 -11.87 -21.08 -5.35
C GLY A 36 -13.00 -20.03 -5.34
N LYS A 37 -12.73 -18.77 -5.03
CA LYS A 37 -13.73 -17.70 -5.00
C LYS A 37 -13.78 -16.95 -6.31
N SER A 38 -14.90 -17.06 -7.04
CA SER A 38 -15.17 -16.24 -8.21
C SER A 38 -15.55 -14.82 -7.78
N VAL A 39 -14.88 -13.82 -8.35
CA VAL A 39 -15.12 -12.41 -8.08
C VAL A 39 -15.29 -11.65 -9.38
N ASP A 40 -16.14 -10.62 -9.35
CA ASP A 40 -16.39 -9.76 -10.51
C ASP A 40 -15.16 -8.90 -10.80
N THR A 41 -14.88 -8.73 -12.10
CA THR A 41 -13.81 -7.85 -12.60
C THR A 41 -14.41 -6.72 -13.42
N TYR A 42 -13.78 -5.56 -13.37
CA TYR A 42 -14.26 -4.34 -14.02
C TYR A 42 -13.28 -3.88 -15.09
N SER A 43 -13.81 -3.19 -16.10
CA SER A 43 -12.96 -2.67 -17.16
C SER A 43 -12.07 -1.56 -16.61
N GLU A 44 -10.86 -1.46 -17.12
CA GLU A 44 -9.96 -0.37 -16.75
C GLU A 44 -10.55 1.00 -17.13
N GLU A 45 -11.27 1.10 -18.25
CA GLU A 45 -11.96 2.33 -18.65
C GLU A 45 -12.92 2.80 -17.55
N ASP A 46 -13.67 1.89 -16.93
CA ASP A 46 -14.58 2.25 -15.84
C ASP A 46 -13.84 2.83 -14.64
N VAL A 47 -12.58 2.45 -14.41
CA VAL A 47 -11.77 2.95 -13.31
C VAL A 47 -11.13 4.30 -13.63
N VAL A 48 -10.44 4.40 -14.77
CA VAL A 48 -9.50 5.51 -15.02
C VAL A 48 -10.10 6.67 -15.79
N LYS A 49 -11.20 6.47 -16.53
CA LYS A 49 -11.78 7.47 -17.43
C LYS A 49 -12.03 8.81 -16.75
N GLN A 50 -12.62 8.77 -15.56
CA GLN A 50 -12.90 9.98 -14.81
C GLN A 50 -11.62 10.63 -14.30
N LEU A 51 -10.70 9.85 -13.71
CA LEU A 51 -9.44 10.35 -13.16
C LEU A 51 -8.62 11.07 -14.24
N ILE A 52 -8.53 10.48 -15.44
CA ILE A 52 -7.90 11.07 -16.63
C ILE A 52 -8.58 12.38 -17.02
N SER A 53 -9.92 12.43 -17.01
CA SER A 53 -10.66 13.63 -17.40
C SER A 53 -10.57 14.77 -16.38
N SER A 54 -10.38 14.44 -15.10
CA SER A 54 -10.43 15.38 -13.99
C SER A 54 -9.05 15.89 -13.56
N SER A 55 -7.96 15.21 -13.93
CA SER A 55 -6.61 15.58 -13.52
C SER A 55 -5.60 15.45 -14.67
N PRO A 56 -5.05 16.57 -15.17
CA PRO A 56 -3.95 16.54 -16.13
C PRO A 56 -2.71 15.78 -15.62
N ALA A 57 -2.44 15.86 -14.31
CA ALA A 57 -1.35 15.16 -13.65
C ALA A 57 -1.52 13.63 -13.75
N PHE A 58 -2.70 13.12 -13.38
CA PHE A 58 -3.02 11.69 -13.50
C PHE A 58 -3.04 11.23 -14.95
N LYS A 59 -3.59 12.04 -15.86
CA LYS A 59 -3.54 11.75 -17.29
C LYS A 59 -2.11 11.58 -17.79
N ASN A 60 -1.21 12.51 -17.44
CA ASN A 60 0.20 12.44 -17.83
C ASN A 60 0.89 11.20 -17.27
N TYR A 61 0.69 10.90 -15.98
CA TYR A 61 1.17 9.66 -15.34
C TYR A 61 0.69 8.42 -16.09
N TYR A 62 -0.62 8.35 -16.33
CA TYR A 62 -1.25 7.20 -16.98
C TYR A 62 -0.73 7.00 -18.40
N GLU A 63 -0.73 8.05 -19.23
CA GLU A 63 -0.25 7.97 -20.62
C GLU A 63 1.23 7.59 -20.70
N THR A 64 2.05 7.98 -19.71
CA THR A 64 3.49 7.70 -19.68
C THR A 64 3.80 6.28 -19.19
N GLU A 65 3.17 5.83 -18.11
CA GLU A 65 3.59 4.62 -17.38
C GLU A 65 2.73 3.39 -17.67
N ARG A 66 1.51 3.58 -18.22
CA ARG A 66 0.51 2.52 -18.32
C ARG A 66 0.98 1.29 -19.10
N GLU A 67 1.68 1.48 -20.22
CA GLU A 67 2.16 0.37 -21.05
C GLU A 67 3.14 -0.51 -20.26
N SER A 68 4.06 0.10 -19.50
CA SER A 68 5.04 -0.58 -18.66
C SER A 68 4.41 -1.44 -17.57
N ILE A 69 3.25 -1.03 -17.07
CA ILE A 69 2.51 -1.73 -16.01
C ILE A 69 1.87 -3.03 -16.54
N GLY A 70 1.47 -3.10 -17.81
CA GLY A 70 0.78 -4.28 -18.36
C GLY A 70 -0.64 -4.48 -17.79
N GLU A 71 -1.27 -5.62 -18.07
CA GLU A 71 -2.68 -5.85 -17.72
C GLU A 71 -2.92 -5.88 -16.20
N ILE A 72 -3.99 -5.18 -15.75
CA ILE A 72 -4.47 -5.16 -14.37
C ILE A 72 -5.90 -5.70 -14.32
N LEU A 73 -6.17 -6.60 -13.37
CA LEU A 73 -7.52 -6.99 -12.99
C LEU A 73 -8.04 -6.04 -11.91
N TRP A 74 -9.13 -5.34 -12.20
CA TRP A 74 -9.76 -4.40 -11.29
C TRP A 74 -10.93 -5.07 -10.58
N ILE A 75 -10.90 -5.11 -9.24
CA ILE A 75 -11.87 -5.82 -8.41
C ILE A 75 -12.46 -4.86 -7.37
N ILE A 76 -13.77 -4.97 -7.11
CA ILE A 76 -14.40 -4.28 -5.97
C ILE A 76 -14.27 -5.16 -4.72
N SER A 77 -13.85 -4.55 -3.61
CA SER A 77 -13.78 -5.20 -2.31
C SER A 77 -15.17 -5.66 -1.85
N ASN A 78 -15.21 -6.90 -1.36
CA ASN A 78 -16.37 -7.49 -0.70
C ASN A 78 -15.86 -8.48 0.36
N LYS A 79 -16.75 -9.03 1.18
CA LYS A 79 -16.36 -9.94 2.26
C LYS A 79 -15.51 -11.14 1.80
N ASP A 80 -15.79 -11.72 0.64
CA ASP A 80 -15.00 -12.85 0.12
C ASP A 80 -13.60 -12.39 -0.34
N VAL A 81 -13.51 -11.22 -0.96
CA VAL A 81 -12.24 -10.58 -1.34
C VAL A 81 -11.42 -10.23 -0.09
N GLU A 82 -12.04 -9.59 0.92
CA GLU A 82 -11.40 -9.22 2.18
C GLU A 82 -10.76 -10.43 2.88
N LEU A 83 -11.51 -11.53 2.99
CA LEU A 83 -11.04 -12.75 3.64
C LEU A 83 -9.87 -13.43 2.90
N THR A 84 -9.79 -13.28 1.57
CA THR A 84 -8.79 -13.99 0.75
C THR A 84 -7.55 -13.17 0.43
N SER A 85 -7.68 -11.85 0.39
CA SER A 85 -6.61 -10.92 -0.01
C SER A 85 -5.95 -10.19 1.16
N GLY A 86 -6.52 -10.33 2.37
CA GLY A 86 -6.14 -9.50 3.51
C GLY A 86 -6.42 -8.02 3.29
N PHE A 87 -7.42 -7.69 2.46
CA PHE A 87 -7.96 -6.34 2.34
C PHE A 87 -8.77 -6.06 3.61
N GLN A 88 -8.38 -5.04 4.36
CA GLN A 88 -8.95 -4.71 5.65
C GLN A 88 -10.04 -3.65 5.52
N LYS A 89 -11.01 -3.70 6.44
CA LYS A 89 -12.08 -2.70 6.51
C LYS A 89 -11.49 -1.30 6.72
N GLY A 90 -11.78 -0.37 5.83
CA GLY A 90 -11.27 1.00 5.85
C GLY A 90 -10.10 1.24 4.88
N GLN A 91 -9.49 0.18 4.33
CA GLN A 91 -8.63 0.32 3.16
C GLN A 91 -9.49 0.74 1.97
N LYS A 92 -8.97 1.67 1.17
CA LYS A 92 -9.63 2.13 -0.05
C LYS A 92 -9.12 1.42 -1.31
N GLY A 93 -7.87 0.92 -1.25
CA GLY A 93 -7.13 0.35 -2.36
C GLY A 93 -6.10 -0.66 -1.87
N LYS A 94 -5.74 -1.62 -2.73
CA LYS A 94 -4.63 -2.56 -2.51
C LYS A 94 -4.18 -3.21 -3.81
N ALA A 95 -2.89 -3.11 -4.13
CA ALA A 95 -2.22 -3.82 -5.19
C ALA A 95 -1.75 -5.20 -4.71
N LEU A 96 -1.94 -6.21 -5.55
CA LEU A 96 -1.60 -7.60 -5.27
C LEU A 96 -1.07 -8.30 -6.52
N TRP A 97 -0.18 -9.25 -6.30
CA TRP A 97 0.24 -10.24 -7.30
C TRP A 97 -0.41 -11.58 -6.94
N TYR A 98 -1.12 -12.16 -7.90
CA TYR A 98 -1.86 -13.39 -7.68
C TYR A 98 -1.62 -14.40 -8.78
N GLY A 99 -1.25 -15.64 -8.44
CA GLY A 99 -1.13 -16.71 -9.42
C GLY A 99 0.09 -17.61 -9.20
N LYS A 100 0.37 -18.45 -10.19
CA LYS A 100 1.57 -19.30 -10.20
C LYS A 100 2.73 -18.55 -10.84
N LYS A 101 3.97 -18.97 -10.61
CA LYS A 101 5.19 -18.35 -11.17
C LYS A 101 5.14 -18.07 -12.68
N THR A 102 4.42 -18.87 -13.46
CA THR A 102 4.30 -18.73 -14.92
C THR A 102 3.13 -17.87 -15.38
N ASP A 103 2.21 -17.51 -14.47
CA ASP A 103 0.99 -16.74 -14.78
C ASP A 103 0.60 -15.91 -13.56
N ILE A 104 1.44 -14.90 -13.26
CA ILE A 104 1.19 -13.94 -12.19
C ILE A 104 0.28 -12.84 -12.75
N LYS A 105 -0.91 -12.70 -12.17
CA LYS A 105 -1.85 -11.62 -12.44
C LYS A 105 -1.58 -10.44 -11.50
N LYS A 106 -1.70 -9.23 -12.05
CA LYS A 106 -1.68 -7.98 -11.29
C LYS A 106 -3.12 -7.61 -10.97
N ILE A 107 -3.41 -7.40 -9.69
CA ILE A 107 -4.76 -7.14 -9.22
C ILE A 107 -4.75 -5.85 -8.41
N ILE A 108 -5.69 -4.95 -8.69
CA ILE A 108 -6.00 -3.83 -7.80
C ILE A 108 -7.42 -4.05 -7.27
N ILE A 109 -7.51 -4.12 -5.94
CA ILE A 109 -8.78 -4.14 -5.22
C ILE A 109 -9.09 -2.71 -4.81
N LEU A 110 -10.28 -2.22 -5.12
CA LEU A 110 -10.79 -0.91 -4.68
C LEU A 110 -12.04 -1.08 -3.83
N GLU A 111 -12.28 -0.18 -2.88
CA GLU A 111 -13.53 -0.17 -2.11
C GLU A 111 -14.76 0.06 -3.03
N GLN A 112 -14.58 0.82 -4.11
CA GLN A 112 -15.63 1.13 -5.08
C GLN A 112 -15.08 1.28 -6.50
N ILE A 113 -15.89 0.90 -7.50
CA ILE A 113 -15.64 1.17 -8.91
C ILE A 113 -16.86 1.88 -9.52
N PRO A 114 -16.69 3.06 -10.15
CA PRO A 114 -15.43 3.77 -10.33
C PRO A 114 -14.90 4.30 -8.98
N PRO A 115 -13.61 4.62 -8.87
CA PRO A 115 -13.09 5.32 -7.70
C PRO A 115 -13.69 6.72 -7.60
N SER A 116 -13.67 7.32 -6.40
CA SER A 116 -13.97 8.76 -6.28
C SER A 116 -12.77 9.60 -6.73
N LEU A 117 -12.97 10.90 -6.98
CA LEU A 117 -11.85 11.79 -7.29
C LEU A 117 -10.85 11.91 -6.13
N ASP A 118 -11.34 11.76 -4.90
CA ASP A 118 -10.52 11.79 -3.68
C ASP A 118 -9.61 10.55 -3.57
N ASP A 119 -9.86 9.52 -4.41
CA ASP A 119 -9.06 8.29 -4.48
C ASP A 119 -8.08 8.32 -5.67
N LEU A 120 -7.90 9.46 -6.33
CA LEU A 120 -6.99 9.59 -7.48
C LEU A 120 -5.55 9.20 -7.14
N PHE A 121 -5.01 9.75 -6.04
CA PHE A 121 -3.66 9.44 -5.59
C PHE A 121 -3.52 7.95 -5.29
N LEU A 122 -4.47 7.40 -4.53
CA LEU A 122 -4.51 5.98 -4.20
C LEU A 122 -4.45 5.11 -5.46
N VAL A 123 -5.29 5.35 -6.47
CA VAL A 123 -5.27 4.55 -7.71
C VAL A 123 -3.91 4.65 -8.40
N ALA A 124 -3.31 5.83 -8.47
CA ALA A 124 -1.97 6.02 -9.03
C ALA A 124 -0.89 5.30 -8.19
N HIS A 125 -1.02 5.32 -6.86
CA HIS A 125 -0.12 4.66 -5.92
C HIS A 125 -0.15 3.14 -6.11
N GLU A 126 -1.34 2.53 -6.11
CA GLU A 126 -1.49 1.09 -6.32
C GLU A 126 -0.96 0.64 -7.70
N MET A 127 -1.17 1.45 -8.74
CA MET A 127 -0.58 1.19 -10.06
C MET A 127 0.95 1.27 -10.04
N THR A 128 1.52 2.17 -9.23
CA THR A 128 2.96 2.41 -9.15
C THR A 128 3.70 1.25 -8.49
N HIS A 129 3.07 0.50 -7.59
CA HIS A 129 3.65 -0.75 -7.07
C HIS A 129 4.04 -1.74 -8.19
N PHE A 130 3.24 -1.85 -9.24
CA PHE A 130 3.59 -2.70 -10.38
C PHE A 130 4.72 -2.12 -11.24
N LEU A 131 4.81 -0.79 -11.31
CA LEU A 131 5.87 -0.10 -12.02
C LEU A 131 7.22 -0.26 -11.33
N ILE A 132 7.30 -0.12 -10.00
CA ILE A 132 8.55 -0.32 -9.26
C ILE A 132 9.04 -1.77 -9.39
N ALA A 133 8.13 -2.75 -9.31
CA ALA A 133 8.46 -4.15 -9.54
C ALA A 133 8.99 -4.36 -10.98
N LYS A 134 8.35 -3.74 -11.98
CA LYS A 134 8.81 -3.79 -13.38
C LYS A 134 10.19 -3.15 -13.58
N LYS A 135 10.52 -2.12 -12.80
CA LYS A 135 11.83 -1.45 -12.76
C LYS A 135 12.90 -2.28 -12.04
N GLY A 136 12.57 -3.47 -11.55
CA GLY A 136 13.51 -4.41 -10.94
C GLY A 136 13.75 -4.16 -9.45
N PHE A 137 13.01 -3.26 -8.82
CA PHE A 137 13.10 -3.09 -7.36
C PHE A 137 12.67 -4.39 -6.68
N PRO A 138 13.51 -4.96 -5.79
CA PRO A 138 13.18 -6.20 -5.11
C PRO A 138 12.09 -5.97 -4.07
N SER A 139 11.48 -7.07 -3.63
CA SER A 139 10.54 -7.08 -2.51
C SER A 139 11.02 -8.00 -1.39
N ILE A 140 10.26 -8.07 -0.30
CA ILE A 140 10.48 -9.00 0.81
C ILE A 140 9.41 -10.06 0.79
N ALA A 141 9.84 -11.33 0.80
CA ALA A 141 8.95 -12.48 0.97
C ALA A 141 9.15 -13.11 2.34
N ALA A 142 8.07 -13.63 2.91
CA ALA A 142 8.13 -14.46 4.10
C ALA A 142 8.75 -15.84 3.78
N ARG A 143 9.50 -16.38 4.74
CA ARG A 143 9.91 -17.78 4.78
C ARG A 143 8.85 -18.57 5.54
N LEU A 144 8.24 -19.52 4.84
CA LEU A 144 7.14 -20.34 5.35
C LEU A 144 7.52 -21.84 5.31
N PRO A 145 8.35 -22.33 6.24
CA PRO A 145 8.54 -23.76 6.46
C PRO A 145 7.21 -24.51 6.64
N ASN A 146 7.18 -25.78 6.23
CA ASN A 146 5.95 -26.58 6.23
C ASN A 146 5.43 -26.89 7.65
N ASP A 147 6.31 -26.89 8.64
CA ASP A 147 6.06 -27.19 10.05
C ASP A 147 5.53 -26.01 10.86
N LEU A 148 5.46 -24.81 10.28
CA LEU A 148 4.83 -23.67 10.94
C LEU A 148 3.31 -23.83 11.02
N ASP A 149 2.73 -23.42 12.14
CA ASP A 149 1.28 -23.26 12.24
C ASP A 149 0.78 -22.06 11.42
N ASP A 150 -0.53 -22.00 11.20
CA ASP A 150 -1.13 -20.97 10.35
C ASP A 150 -1.02 -19.56 10.94
N ASN A 151 -0.98 -19.44 12.27
CA ASN A 151 -0.83 -18.14 12.93
C ASN A 151 0.60 -17.60 12.73
N GLU A 152 1.62 -18.44 12.94
CA GLU A 152 3.01 -18.03 12.70
C GLU A 152 3.26 -17.69 11.23
N LYS A 153 2.69 -18.46 10.29
CA LYS A 153 2.73 -18.13 8.85
C LYS A 153 2.14 -16.75 8.57
N GLN A 154 0.96 -16.45 9.13
CA GLN A 154 0.32 -15.15 8.96
C GLN A 154 1.16 -14.01 9.54
N GLN A 155 1.75 -14.20 10.72
CA GLN A 155 2.59 -13.18 11.33
C GLN A 155 3.86 -12.91 10.53
N ARG A 156 4.53 -13.94 10.00
CA ARG A 156 5.70 -13.78 9.11
C ARG A 156 5.34 -13.10 7.80
N MET A 157 4.18 -13.44 7.21
CA MET A 157 3.67 -12.74 6.02
C MET A 157 3.40 -11.26 6.30
N HIS A 158 2.81 -10.95 7.46
CA HIS A 158 2.55 -9.57 7.85
C HIS A 158 3.85 -8.79 8.07
N LEU A 159 4.83 -9.39 8.77
CA LEU A 159 6.15 -8.82 8.98
C LEU A 159 6.86 -8.50 7.65
N ALA A 160 6.91 -9.48 6.73
CA ALA A 160 7.51 -9.31 5.41
C ALA A 160 6.83 -8.20 4.60
N SER A 161 5.49 -8.17 4.61
CA SER A 161 4.71 -7.12 3.95
C SER A 161 4.98 -5.75 4.55
N SER A 162 5.00 -5.62 5.88
CA SER A 162 5.29 -4.34 6.55
C SER A 162 6.70 -3.84 6.25
N MET A 163 7.68 -4.74 6.18
CA MET A 163 9.05 -4.39 5.79
C MET A 163 9.14 -3.91 4.34
N ALA A 164 8.41 -4.53 3.42
CA ALA A 164 8.37 -4.11 2.02
C ALA A 164 7.72 -2.71 1.88
N THR A 165 6.50 -2.56 2.41
CA THR A 165 5.70 -1.32 2.41
C THR A 165 6.47 -0.14 2.99
N MET A 166 7.26 -0.35 4.06
CA MET A 166 8.08 0.70 4.68
C MET A 166 8.94 1.50 3.70
N ILE A 167 9.43 0.88 2.62
CA ILE A 167 10.25 1.54 1.61
C ILE A 167 9.53 1.69 0.26
N HIS A 168 8.68 0.71 -0.11
CA HIS A 168 7.98 0.74 -1.40
C HIS A 168 6.97 1.89 -1.48
N ASP A 169 6.27 2.22 -0.41
CA ASP A 169 5.27 3.30 -0.42
C ASP A 169 5.94 4.68 -0.62
N PRO A 170 7.00 5.07 0.13
CA PRO A 170 7.74 6.31 -0.15
C PRO A 170 8.32 6.34 -1.58
N LEU A 171 8.78 5.20 -2.10
CA LEU A 171 9.29 5.10 -3.45
C LEU A 171 8.18 5.34 -4.49
N CYS A 172 7.01 4.74 -4.31
CA CYS A 172 5.83 4.99 -5.14
C CYS A 172 5.47 6.48 -5.15
N ASP A 173 5.42 7.08 -3.96
CA ASP A 173 5.01 8.47 -3.77
C ASP A 173 6.00 9.45 -4.42
N SER A 174 7.30 9.22 -4.24
CA SER A 174 8.35 10.03 -4.89
C SER A 174 8.32 9.95 -6.43
N LEU A 175 7.79 8.87 -7.01
CA LEU A 175 7.58 8.75 -8.45
C LEU A 175 6.36 9.56 -8.90
N LEU A 176 5.28 9.53 -8.11
CA LEU A 176 4.04 10.26 -8.40
C LEU A 176 4.21 11.78 -8.31
N GLU A 177 5.06 12.26 -7.40
CA GLU A 177 5.41 13.67 -7.27
C GLU A 177 5.95 14.27 -8.57
N ARG A 178 6.66 13.49 -9.39
CA ARG A 178 7.20 13.93 -10.70
C ARG A 178 6.10 14.28 -11.70
N TYR A 179 4.91 13.75 -11.49
CA TYR A 179 3.71 14.03 -12.27
C TYR A 179 2.83 15.12 -11.64
N GLY A 180 3.21 15.65 -10.47
CA GLY A 180 2.42 16.60 -9.69
C GLY A 180 1.24 15.95 -8.97
N ILE A 181 1.31 14.64 -8.68
CA ILE A 181 0.31 13.91 -7.91
C ILE A 181 0.84 13.78 -6.47
N VAL A 182 0.31 14.59 -5.56
CA VAL A 182 0.76 14.70 -4.15
C VAL A 182 -0.44 14.50 -3.23
N TYR A 183 -0.22 13.95 -2.02
CA TYR A 183 -1.30 13.59 -1.10
C TYR A 183 -1.03 13.99 0.36
N GLU A 184 -0.81 15.27 0.58
CA GLU A 184 -0.48 15.83 1.90
C GLU A 184 -1.58 15.60 2.95
N ASP A 185 -2.85 15.85 2.60
CA ASP A 185 -3.96 15.85 3.57
C ASP A 185 -4.20 14.47 4.18
N ALA A 186 -4.21 13.42 3.36
CA ALA A 186 -4.48 12.09 3.87
C ALA A 186 -3.28 11.49 4.60
N TYR A 187 -2.06 11.91 4.27
CA TYR A 187 -0.90 11.55 5.06
C TYR A 187 -1.04 12.08 6.50
N ARG A 188 -1.49 13.33 6.64
CA ARG A 188 -1.79 13.90 7.97
C ARG A 188 -2.90 13.11 8.68
N GLU A 189 -4.00 12.79 7.99
CA GLU A 189 -5.08 11.98 8.57
C GLU A 189 -4.59 10.59 9.00
N TYR A 190 -3.72 9.98 8.19
CA TYR A 190 -3.08 8.71 8.49
C TYR A 190 -2.24 8.79 9.77
N VAL A 191 -1.33 9.77 9.88
CA VAL A 191 -0.51 9.98 11.09
C VAL A 191 -1.40 10.14 12.32
N LEU A 192 -2.46 10.96 12.23
CA LEU A 192 -3.39 11.17 13.32
C LEU A 192 -4.15 9.89 13.70
N SER A 193 -4.55 9.08 12.73
CA SER A 193 -5.21 7.79 12.97
C SER A 193 -4.28 6.81 13.70
N VAL A 194 -3.01 6.74 13.30
CA VAL A 194 -2.00 5.89 13.96
C VAL A 194 -1.80 6.31 15.42
N LEU A 195 -1.76 7.61 15.70
CA LEU A 195 -1.65 8.13 17.07
C LEU A 195 -2.88 7.77 17.92
N GLU A 196 -4.07 7.93 17.35
CA GLU A 196 -5.33 7.63 18.04
C GLU A 196 -5.49 6.14 18.34
N ASP A 197 -5.17 5.28 17.37
CA ASP A 197 -5.26 3.82 17.51
C ASP A 197 -4.25 3.28 18.55
N ARG A 198 -3.08 3.90 18.66
CA ARG A 198 -1.98 3.43 19.51
C ARG A 198 -1.95 4.04 20.90
N LYS A 199 -2.72 5.09 21.19
CA LYS A 199 -2.64 5.81 22.49
C LYS A 199 -2.80 4.91 23.71
N ASN A 200 -3.64 3.87 23.60
CA ASN A 200 -3.97 2.94 24.68
C ASN A 200 -3.22 1.60 24.59
N VAL A 201 -2.36 1.41 23.58
CA VAL A 201 -1.60 0.17 23.39
C VAL A 201 -0.31 0.25 24.21
N GLU A 202 0.05 -0.81 24.93
CA GLU A 202 1.35 -0.90 25.63
C GLU A 202 2.47 -1.24 24.65
N GLU A 203 3.72 -0.90 24.98
CA GLU A 203 4.86 -1.28 24.15
C GLU A 203 4.95 -2.81 24.05
N PRO A 204 4.88 -3.39 22.84
CA PRO A 204 5.15 -4.80 22.64
C PRO A 204 6.52 -5.19 23.18
N ALA A 205 6.67 -6.41 23.68
CA ALA A 205 7.98 -6.94 24.07
C ALA A 205 8.95 -6.91 22.86
N SER A 206 10.21 -6.57 23.13
CA SER A 206 11.29 -6.57 22.14
C SER A 206 11.44 -7.94 21.46
N ASN A 207 11.91 -7.95 20.21
CA ASN A 207 12.06 -9.16 19.38
C ASN A 207 10.76 -9.91 19.08
N THR A 208 9.60 -9.28 19.25
CA THR A 208 8.33 -9.81 18.74
C THR A 208 8.08 -9.27 17.33
N TYR A 209 7.34 -10.01 16.51
CA TYR A 209 6.92 -9.53 15.19
C TYR A 209 6.15 -8.20 15.27
N LEU A 210 5.36 -8.02 16.34
CA LEU A 210 4.61 -6.79 16.55
C LEU A 210 5.52 -5.59 16.82
N ALA A 211 6.61 -5.76 17.59
CA ALA A 211 7.60 -4.71 17.81
C ALA A 211 8.23 -4.27 16.48
N TYR A 212 8.68 -5.21 15.64
CA TYR A 212 9.24 -4.89 14.34
C TYR A 212 8.25 -4.24 13.38
N ILE A 213 6.99 -4.70 13.35
CA ILE A 213 5.93 -4.05 12.55
C ILE A 213 5.73 -2.60 13.01
N TYR A 214 5.81 -2.34 14.31
CA TYR A 214 5.70 -0.98 14.84
C TYR A 214 6.93 -0.13 14.51
N ALA A 215 8.13 -0.71 14.51
CA ALA A 215 9.35 -0.04 14.08
C ALA A 215 9.30 0.30 12.58
N PHE A 216 8.87 -0.63 11.73
CA PHE A 216 8.68 -0.40 10.30
C PHE A 216 7.62 0.69 10.03
N GLN A 217 6.55 0.71 10.82
CA GLN A 217 5.55 1.79 10.74
C GLN A 217 6.14 3.16 11.14
N TYR A 218 7.00 3.19 12.17
CA TYR A 218 7.69 4.40 12.59
C TYR A 218 8.60 4.93 11.47
N VAL A 219 9.37 4.04 10.84
CA VAL A 219 10.24 4.38 9.70
C VAL A 219 9.42 4.89 8.52
N LEU A 220 8.36 4.18 8.11
CA LEU A 220 7.46 4.57 7.02
C LEU A 220 6.94 6.00 7.20
N THR A 221 6.46 6.31 8.41
CA THR A 221 5.96 7.64 8.75
C THR A 221 7.07 8.70 8.63
N ASN A 222 8.27 8.44 9.15
CA ASN A 222 9.35 9.42 9.04
C ASN A 222 9.79 9.64 7.59
N LEU A 223 9.84 8.59 6.76
CA LEU A 223 10.17 8.72 5.34
C LEU A 223 9.13 9.50 4.54
N HIS A 224 7.83 9.25 4.75
CA HIS A 224 6.78 10.02 4.09
C HIS A 224 6.81 11.50 4.48
N ASN A 225 7.20 11.83 5.71
CA ASN A 225 7.33 13.23 6.09
C ASN A 225 8.45 13.93 5.31
N ASP A 226 9.59 13.25 5.12
CA ASP A 226 10.73 13.79 4.39
C ASP A 226 10.39 14.08 2.91
N THR A 227 9.44 13.35 2.33
CA THR A 227 8.97 13.59 0.96
C THR A 227 7.84 14.63 0.88
N MET A 228 6.88 14.61 1.82
CA MET A 228 5.59 15.28 1.62
C MET A 228 5.35 16.58 2.40
N VAL A 229 6.09 16.90 3.45
CA VAL A 229 5.55 17.83 4.47
C VAL A 229 6.45 19.01 4.79
N SER A 230 5.94 20.23 4.55
CA SER A 230 6.42 21.48 5.14
C SER A 230 5.92 21.73 6.58
N ASP A 231 4.95 20.95 7.06
CA ASP A 231 4.36 20.99 8.41
C ASP A 231 5.07 20.05 9.41
N ASN A 232 6.25 20.47 9.88
CA ASN A 232 7.04 19.76 10.89
C ASN A 232 6.27 19.51 12.20
N VAL A 233 5.16 20.20 12.47
CA VAL A 233 4.44 20.11 13.75
C VAL A 233 3.78 18.73 13.92
N CYS A 234 3.22 18.16 12.84
CA CYS A 234 2.55 16.86 12.92
C CYS A 234 3.57 15.73 13.19
N LEU A 235 4.70 15.74 12.47
CA LEU A 235 5.76 14.76 12.68
C LEU A 235 6.41 14.90 14.06
N GLU A 236 6.68 16.13 14.52
CA GLU A 236 7.22 16.33 15.87
C GLU A 236 6.31 15.73 16.95
N LYS A 237 4.99 15.92 16.80
CA LYS A 237 4.01 15.31 17.71
C LYS A 237 4.05 13.79 17.62
N TYR A 238 4.18 13.23 16.42
CA TYR A 238 4.30 11.79 16.20
C TYR A 238 5.55 11.22 16.85
N ASN A 239 6.72 11.81 16.60
CA ASN A 239 7.99 11.37 17.14
C ASN A 239 8.03 11.47 18.67
N LYS A 240 7.56 12.58 19.26
CA LYS A 240 7.44 12.72 20.72
C LYS A 240 6.53 11.66 21.34
N PHE A 241 5.44 11.30 20.65
CA PHE A 241 4.57 10.22 21.11
C PHE A 241 5.29 8.87 21.11
N TYR A 242 5.98 8.51 20.02
CA TYR A 242 6.72 7.26 19.93
C TYR A 242 7.87 7.19 20.95
N GLU A 243 8.66 8.25 21.09
CA GLU A 243 9.77 8.31 22.06
C GLU A 243 9.30 8.10 23.50
N SER A 244 8.13 8.64 23.84
CA SER A 244 7.54 8.52 25.18
C SER A 244 6.84 7.17 25.39
N LYS A 245 6.10 6.69 24.39
CA LYS A 245 5.20 5.54 24.51
C LYS A 245 5.88 4.22 24.17
N PHE A 246 6.79 4.24 23.21
CA PHE A 246 7.45 3.08 22.60
C PHE A 246 8.96 3.34 22.43
N PRO A 247 9.71 3.59 23.53
CA PRO A 247 11.11 3.99 23.44
C PRO A 247 12.02 2.97 22.72
N ASN A 248 11.82 1.67 22.95
CA ASN A 248 12.65 0.63 22.33
C ASN A 248 12.35 0.51 20.83
N ILE A 249 11.06 0.54 20.46
CA ILE A 249 10.63 0.57 19.06
C ILE A 249 11.17 1.80 18.34
N THR A 250 11.22 2.94 19.03
CA THR A 250 11.75 4.19 18.48
C THR A 250 13.25 4.08 18.23
N GLU A 251 14.00 3.47 19.14
CA GLU A 251 15.43 3.21 18.97
C GLU A 251 15.68 2.28 17.77
N GLU A 252 14.94 1.18 17.66
CA GLU A 252 15.00 0.27 16.50
C GLU A 252 14.65 0.98 15.19
N GLY A 253 13.60 1.81 15.19
CA GLY A 253 13.19 2.59 14.04
C GLY A 253 14.24 3.61 13.60
N LYS A 254 14.87 4.31 14.55
CA LYS A 254 15.99 5.24 14.28
C LYS A 254 17.19 4.51 13.69
N PHE A 255 17.53 3.34 14.22
CA PHE A 255 18.58 2.50 13.66
C PHE A 255 18.31 2.14 12.18
N ILE A 256 17.06 1.77 11.84
CA ILE A 256 16.69 1.48 10.44
C ILE A 256 16.79 2.74 9.57
N LEU A 257 16.35 3.91 10.06
CA LEU A 257 16.49 5.18 9.35
C LEU A 257 17.96 5.51 9.07
N ASP A 258 18.87 5.25 10.01
CA ASP A 258 20.31 5.42 9.80
C ASP A 258 20.84 4.48 8.70
N LEU A 259 20.43 3.22 8.68
CA LEU A 259 20.77 2.28 7.60
C LEU A 259 20.28 2.77 6.22
N ILE A 260 19.07 3.33 6.18
CA ILE A 260 18.48 3.92 4.98
C ILE A 260 19.30 5.13 4.52
N GLY A 261 19.69 6.02 5.43
CA GLY A 261 20.51 7.19 5.12
C GLY A 261 21.90 6.83 4.58
N ILE A 262 22.49 5.73 5.05
CA ILE A 262 23.79 5.23 4.58
C ILE A 262 23.66 4.56 3.21
N SER A 263 22.66 3.71 3.02
CA SER A 263 22.55 2.85 1.83
C SER A 263 21.83 3.52 0.65
N GLY A 264 20.82 4.33 0.96
CA GLY A 264 19.80 4.78 0.00
C GLY A 264 18.87 3.65 -0.46
N TYR A 265 17.82 4.03 -1.19
CA TYR A 265 16.82 3.10 -1.74
C TYR A 265 16.30 3.53 -3.13
N ASP A 266 16.95 4.50 -3.77
CA ASP A 266 16.58 5.12 -5.04
C ASP A 266 16.90 4.27 -6.28
N THR A 267 17.57 3.13 -6.10
CA THR A 267 17.89 2.17 -7.16
C THR A 267 17.62 0.74 -6.70
N PRO A 268 17.32 -0.20 -7.62
CA PRO A 268 17.14 -1.61 -7.29
C PRO A 268 18.28 -2.24 -6.48
N GLU A 269 19.53 -1.93 -6.85
CA GLU A 269 20.72 -2.47 -6.22
C GLU A 269 20.88 -1.97 -4.78
N LYS A 270 20.67 -0.66 -4.56
CA LYS A 270 20.71 -0.07 -3.22
C LYS A 270 19.61 -0.64 -2.34
N LEU A 271 18.38 -0.76 -2.85
CA LEU A 271 17.27 -1.34 -2.09
C LEU A 271 17.52 -2.82 -1.75
N ALA A 272 18.08 -3.60 -2.67
CA ALA A 272 18.46 -4.98 -2.42
C ALA A 272 19.49 -5.09 -1.27
N PHE A 273 20.50 -4.23 -1.29
CA PHE A 273 21.53 -4.16 -0.25
C PHE A 273 20.92 -3.75 1.09
N LEU A 274 20.14 -2.66 1.11
CA LEU A 274 19.45 -2.15 2.30
C LEU A 274 18.58 -3.23 2.96
N TYR A 275 17.76 -3.93 2.18
CA TYR A 275 16.93 -5.00 2.71
C TYR A 275 17.74 -6.15 3.32
N GLN A 276 18.85 -6.52 2.69
CA GLN A 276 19.73 -7.55 3.22
C GLN A 276 20.38 -7.11 4.54
N ASP A 277 20.78 -5.84 4.65
CA ASP A 277 21.36 -5.25 5.86
C ASP A 277 20.35 -5.17 7.00
N ILE A 278 19.11 -4.77 6.73
CA ILE A 278 18.03 -4.77 7.72
C ILE A 278 17.75 -6.20 8.20
N ILE A 279 17.61 -7.16 7.27
CA ILE A 279 17.38 -8.58 7.63
C ILE A 279 18.50 -9.11 8.53
N ASN A 280 19.76 -8.84 8.18
CA ASN A 280 20.90 -9.33 8.94
C ASN A 280 21.03 -8.65 10.31
N SER A 281 20.92 -7.32 10.35
CA SER A 281 21.12 -6.53 11.57
C SER A 281 20.01 -6.77 12.60
N MET A 282 18.79 -7.05 12.13
CA MET A 282 17.65 -7.35 12.99
C MET A 282 17.46 -8.84 13.27
N GLY A 283 18.32 -9.72 12.72
CA GLY A 283 18.21 -11.17 12.93
C GLY A 283 17.00 -11.83 12.25
N LEU A 284 16.41 -11.20 11.23
CA LEU A 284 15.16 -11.65 10.56
C LEU A 284 15.37 -12.69 9.45
N GLY A 285 16.54 -13.34 9.42
CA GLY A 285 16.92 -14.25 8.34
C GLY A 285 16.10 -15.54 8.29
N ALA A 286 15.47 -15.94 9.40
CA ALA A 286 14.61 -17.12 9.48
C ALA A 286 13.18 -16.82 9.02
N GLU A 287 12.74 -15.57 9.14
CA GLU A 287 11.40 -15.07 8.89
C GLU A 287 11.24 -14.52 7.47
N CYS A 288 12.26 -13.84 6.98
CA CYS A 288 12.22 -13.05 5.76
C CYS A 288 13.32 -13.46 4.77
N LYS A 289 13.08 -13.16 3.50
CA LYS A 289 14.08 -13.26 2.44
C LYS A 289 13.81 -12.20 1.38
N LEU A 290 14.89 -11.77 0.73
CA LEU A 290 14.80 -10.96 -0.47
C LEU A 290 14.12 -11.77 -1.59
N GLU A 291 13.10 -11.20 -2.20
CA GLU A 291 12.45 -11.71 -3.40
C GLU A 291 12.89 -10.87 -4.58
N LYS A 292 13.59 -11.51 -5.52
CA LYS A 292 13.94 -10.88 -6.80
C LYS A 292 12.68 -10.87 -7.66
N THR A 293 12.28 -9.68 -8.08
CA THR A 293 11.15 -9.42 -8.99
C THR A 293 11.42 -9.90 -10.40
#